data_AF-A0A8S3JQM2-F1
#
_entry.id   AF-A0A8S3JQM2-F1
#
_cell.length_a   1.000
_cell.length_b   1.000
_cell.length_c   1.000
_cell.angle_alpha   90.00
_cell.angle_beta   90.00
_cell.angle_gamma   90.00
#
_symmetry.space_group_name_H-M   'P 1'
#
loop_
_entity.id
_entity.type
_entity.pdbx_description
1 polymer ?
#
loop_
_entity_poly.entity_id
_entity_poly.type
_entity_poly.pdbx_seq_one_letter_code
_entity_poly.pdbx_strand_id
1 'polypeptide(L)'
;MIVTSHLDGENQIHTGSADNQLLMCVPGCGGTGKSQLIRAITQYFQLTKRGKMLRKLAPTSIAAAEIDGLTIHSFLGESRKSPKRSKQEHSDPATQNWKMNGVMSNT
;
A
#
# COMPACT_ATOMS: atom_id res chain seq x y z
N MET A 1 10.35 5.58 6.30
CA MET A 1 9.36 6.21 7.17
C MET A 1 8.24 5.21 7.45
N ILE A 2 8.05 4.81 8.70
CA ILE A 2 6.93 3.96 9.10
C ILE A 2 5.84 4.88 9.64
N VAL A 3 4.63 4.77 9.11
CA VAL A 3 3.46 5.53 9.55
C VAL A 3 2.47 4.55 10.15
N THR A 4 2.07 4.77 11.40
CA THR A 4 0.98 4.01 12.00
C THR A 4 -0.32 4.78 11.81
N SER A 5 -1.28 4.23 11.07
CA SER A 5 -2.61 4.82 10.95
C SER A 5 -3.42 4.47 12.20
N HIS A 6 -3.65 5.47 13.06
CA HIS A 6 -4.70 5.46 14.06
C HIS A 6 -6.03 5.70 13.33
N LEU A 7 -6.83 4.65 13.15
CA LEU A 7 -8.17 4.74 12.59
C LEU A 7 -9.17 4.59 13.72
N ASP A 8 -9.44 5.68 14.42
CA ASP A 8 -10.55 5.76 15.37
C ASP A 8 -11.79 6.23 14.62
N GLY A 9 -12.48 5.26 14.01
CA GLY A 9 -13.85 5.40 13.59
C GLY A 9 -14.77 4.86 14.67
N GLU A 10 -14.90 5.57 15.79
CA GLU A 10 -16.13 5.70 16.58
C GLU A 10 -15.86 6.62 17.78
N ASN A 11 -16.90 7.34 18.16
CA ASN A 11 -16.96 8.42 19.12
C ASN A 11 -16.63 7.96 20.56
N GLN A 12 -15.36 7.77 20.89
CA GLN A 12 -14.87 7.79 22.27
C GLN A 12 -13.52 8.50 22.33
N ILE A 13 -13.50 9.64 23.02
CA ILE A 13 -12.28 10.29 23.47
C ILE A 13 -11.62 9.37 24.50
N HIS A 14 -10.73 8.49 24.02
CA HIS A 14 -9.76 7.84 24.89
C HIS A 14 -8.66 8.86 25.15
N THR A 15 -8.58 9.30 26.40
CA THR A 15 -7.59 10.25 26.94
C THR A 15 -6.18 9.64 26.96
N GLY A 16 -5.66 9.22 25.81
CA GLY A 16 -4.22 9.21 25.57
C GLY A 16 -3.86 10.58 25.01
N SER A 17 -3.13 11.39 25.76
CA SER A 17 -2.60 12.66 25.27
C SER A 17 -2.05 12.49 23.85
N ALA A 18 -2.34 13.44 22.95
CA ALA A 18 -1.86 13.47 21.57
C ALA A 18 -0.32 13.38 21.43
N ASP A 19 0.40 13.35 22.55
CA ASP A 19 1.85 13.37 22.71
C ASP A 19 2.51 11.97 22.85
N ASN A 20 1.77 10.85 22.82
CA ASN A 20 2.34 9.51 23.09
C ASN A 20 2.76 8.69 21.84
N GLN A 21 2.77 9.28 20.64
CA GLN A 21 3.31 8.60 19.46
C GLN A 21 4.85 8.64 19.47
N LEU A 22 5.50 7.47 19.49
CA LEU A 22 6.95 7.37 19.34
C LEU A 22 7.39 7.86 17.95
N LEU A 23 8.12 8.97 17.91
CA LEU A 23 8.83 9.46 16.73
C LEU A 23 10.29 9.01 16.79
N MET A 24 10.67 8.10 15.91
CA MET A 24 11.98 7.46 15.92
C MET A 24 12.78 7.77 14.64
N CYS A 25 13.99 8.31 14.81
CA CYS A 25 14.99 8.40 13.75
C CYS A 25 16.15 7.45 14.08
N VAL A 26 16.52 6.57 13.15
CA VAL A 26 17.58 5.58 13.32
C VAL A 26 18.67 5.80 12.27
N PRO A 27 19.64 6.69 12.51
CA PRO A 27 20.77 6.87 11.62
C PRO A 27 21.76 5.71 11.74
N GLY A 28 22.57 5.49 10.71
CA GLY A 28 23.69 4.54 10.78
C GLY A 28 24.14 4.05 9.41
N CYS A 29 25.41 3.61 9.33
CA CYS A 29 26.06 3.10 8.12
C CYS A 29 25.34 1.87 7.52
N GLY A 30 25.63 1.54 6.27
CA GLY A 30 25.18 0.29 5.65
C GLY A 30 25.54 -0.93 6.52
N GLY A 31 24.68 -1.94 6.56
CA GLY A 31 24.93 -3.17 7.33
C GLY A 31 24.59 -3.14 8.82
N THR A 32 24.19 -2.01 9.40
CA THR A 32 23.85 -1.91 10.85
C THR A 32 22.46 -2.45 11.23
N GLY A 33 21.82 -3.24 10.36
CA GLY A 33 20.55 -3.89 10.69
C GLY A 33 19.29 -3.00 10.69
N LYS A 34 19.34 -1.76 10.17
CA LYS A 34 18.16 -0.88 10.07
C LYS A 34 16.97 -1.52 9.33
N SER A 35 17.23 -2.23 8.23
CA SER A 35 16.17 -2.98 7.53
C SER A 35 15.62 -4.13 8.38
N GLN A 36 16.47 -4.78 9.17
CA GLN A 36 16.05 -5.83 10.11
C GLN A 36 15.16 -5.26 11.22
N LEU A 37 15.46 -4.06 11.72
CA LEU A 37 14.61 -3.35 12.67
C LEU A 37 13.22 -3.09 12.08
N ILE A 38 13.13 -2.63 10.82
CA ILE A 38 11.85 -2.44 10.13
C ILE A 38 11.07 -3.76 10.02
N ARG A 39 11.75 -4.87 9.71
CA ARG A 39 11.13 -6.21 9.65
C ARG A 39 10.61 -6.66 11.01
N ALA A 40 11.36 -6.45 12.08
CA ALA A 40 10.93 -6.78 13.44
C ALA A 40 9.68 -5.99 13.87
N ILE A 41 9.65 -4.68 13.58
CA ILE A 41 8.46 -3.84 13.81
C ILE A 41 7.27 -4.38 13.00
N THR A 42 7.50 -4.76 11.73
CA THR A 42 6.45 -5.34 10.89
C THR A 42 5.89 -6.63 11.51
N GLN A 43 6.77 -7.54 11.92
CA GLN A 43 6.38 -8.79 12.58
C GLN A 43 5.60 -8.53 13.86
N TYR A 44 6.03 -7.58 14.69
CA TYR A 44 5.30 -7.18 15.90
C TYR A 44 3.85 -6.78 15.58
N PHE A 45 3.62 -5.89 14.61
CA PHE A 45 2.27 -5.48 14.23
C PHE A 45 1.43 -6.64 13.67
N GLN A 46 2.04 -7.61 12.99
CA GLN A 46 1.33 -8.81 12.53
C GLN A 46 0.97 -9.73 13.70
N LEU A 47 1.89 -9.99 14.62
CA LEU A 47 1.67 -10.81 15.81
C LEU A 47 0.58 -10.22 16.72
N THR A 48 0.51 -8.89 16.81
CA THR A 48 -0.55 -8.20 17.56
C THR A 48 -1.85 -8.02 16.78
N LYS A 49 -1.99 -8.62 15.58
CA LYS A 49 -3.17 -8.48 14.68
C LYS A 49 -3.50 -7.03 14.30
N ARG A 50 -2.49 -6.15 14.28
CA ARG A 50 -2.60 -4.72 13.95
C ARG A 50 -1.91 -4.36 12.63
N GLY A 51 -1.60 -5.34 11.77
CA GLY A 51 -0.90 -5.12 10.51
C GLY A 51 -1.53 -4.04 9.61
N LYS A 52 -2.86 -3.90 9.64
CA LYS A 52 -3.58 -2.85 8.90
C LYS A 52 -3.28 -1.42 9.37
N MET A 53 -2.81 -1.27 10.61
CA MET A 53 -2.41 0.02 11.16
C MET A 53 -1.00 0.42 10.74
N LEU A 54 -0.22 -0.44 10.07
CA LEU A 54 1.17 -0.17 9.71
C LEU A 54 1.30 0.15 8.20
N ARG A 55 1.79 1.35 7.90
CA ARG A 55 2.20 1.76 6.54
C ARG A 55 3.72 1.93 6.50
N LYS A 56 4.36 1.28 5.53
CA LYS A 56 5.82 1.34 5.33
C LYS A 56 6.09 2.16 4.08
N LEU A 57 6.84 3.25 4.23
CA LEU A 57 7.16 4.18 3.16
C LEU A 57 8.66 4.35 2.98
N ALA A 58 9.11 4.46 1.74
CA ALA A 58 10.49 4.75 1.39
C ALA A 58 10.58 5.84 0.30
N PRO A 59 11.71 6.56 0.18
CA PRO A 59 11.87 7.61 -0.83
C PRO A 59 12.05 7.07 -2.26
N THR A 60 12.55 5.83 -2.42
CA THR A 60 12.79 5.20 -3.74
C THR A 60 12.02 3.90 -3.88
N SER A 61 11.77 3.49 -5.13
CA SER A 61 11.04 2.25 -5.46
C SER A 61 11.76 1.00 -4.93
N ILE A 62 13.08 0.93 -5.08
CA ILE A 62 13.87 -0.21 -4.61
C ILE A 62 13.83 -0.36 -3.09
N ALA A 63 13.95 0.75 -2.35
CA ALA A 63 13.89 0.73 -0.89
C ALA A 63 12.48 0.43 -0.38
N ALA A 64 11.43 0.82 -1.13
CA ALA A 64 10.06 0.46 -0.81
C ALA A 64 9.83 -1.05 -0.99
N ALA A 65 10.33 -1.63 -2.08
CA ALA A 65 10.24 -3.08 -2.32
C ALA A 65 10.94 -3.88 -1.21
N GLU A 66 12.12 -3.46 -0.77
CA GLU A 66 12.90 -4.14 0.28
C GLU A 66 12.17 -4.27 1.64
N ILE A 67 11.24 -3.35 1.91
CA ILE A 67 10.46 -3.33 3.14
C ILE A 67 8.99 -3.68 2.91
N ASP A 68 8.61 -4.25 1.76
CA ASP A 68 7.23 -4.48 1.32
C ASP A 68 6.31 -3.27 1.56
N GLY A 69 6.79 -2.10 1.14
CA GLY A 69 6.16 -0.80 1.33
C GLY A 69 5.81 -0.09 0.03
N LEU A 70 5.41 1.17 0.17
CA LEU A 70 5.15 2.08 -0.95
C LEU A 70 6.20 3.18 -1.00
N THR A 71 6.34 3.83 -2.15
CA THR A 71 7.07 5.09 -2.16
C THR A 71 6.24 6.19 -1.48
N ILE A 72 6.90 7.17 -0.87
CA ILE A 72 6.22 8.34 -0.28
C ILE A 72 5.32 9.01 -1.34
N HIS A 73 5.83 9.17 -2.56
CA HIS A 73 5.07 9.77 -3.67
C HIS A 73 3.84 8.95 -4.07
N SER A 74 3.97 7.63 -4.22
CA SER A 74 2.84 6.77 -4.54
C SER A 74 1.77 6.82 -3.45
N PHE A 75 2.17 6.81 -2.18
CA PHE A 75 1.24 6.87 -1.05
C PHE A 75 0.49 8.20 -0.96
N LEU A 76 1.19 9.34 -1.10
CA LEU A 76 0.56 10.66 -1.03
C LEU A 76 -0.24 10.99 -2.30
N GLY A 77 0.15 10.46 -3.46
CA GLY A 77 -0.54 10.63 -4.74
C GLY A 77 -1.86 9.86 -4.86
N GLU A 78 -2.14 8.90 -3.96
CA GLU A 78 -3.36 8.08 -4.00
C GLU A 78 -4.66 8.81 -3.56
N SER A 79 -4.59 10.10 -3.17
CA SER A 79 -5.74 10.87 -2.66
C SER A 79 -6.87 11.17 -3.66
N ARG A 80 -6.86 10.60 -4.88
CA ARG A 80 -7.95 10.79 -5.87
C ARG A 80 -8.33 9.49 -6.56
N LYS A 81 -9.05 8.62 -5.86
CA LYS A 81 -9.94 7.65 -6.52
C LYS A 81 -11.35 7.86 -5.99
N SER A 82 -12.12 8.63 -6.75
CA SER A 82 -13.58 8.62 -6.73
C SER A 82 -14.09 7.17 -6.79
N PRO A 83 -15.24 6.85 -6.17
CA PRO A 83 -15.76 5.49 -6.14
C PRO A 83 -15.84 4.94 -7.56
N LYS A 84 -15.18 3.80 -7.80
CA LYS A 84 -15.25 3.09 -9.07
C LYS A 84 -16.70 2.65 -9.29
N ARG A 85 -17.43 3.38 -10.14
CA ARG A 85 -18.69 2.95 -10.73
C ARG A 85 -18.46 1.58 -11.38
N SER A 86 -19.23 0.58 -10.98
CA SER A 86 -19.19 -0.77 -11.55
C SER A 86 -19.25 -0.70 -13.08
N LYS A 87 -18.26 -1.30 -13.75
CA LYS A 87 -18.18 -1.37 -15.21
C LYS A 87 -19.25 -2.35 -15.69
N GLN A 88 -20.41 -1.86 -16.16
CA GLN A 88 -21.30 -2.68 -16.99
C GLN A 88 -20.57 -2.96 -18.30
N GLU A 89 -20.37 -4.23 -18.58
CA GLU A 89 -19.78 -4.74 -19.81
C GLU A 89 -20.75 -4.45 -20.97
N HIS A 90 -20.49 -3.36 -21.71
CA HIS A 90 -21.13 -3.11 -22.99
C HIS A 90 -20.26 -3.78 -24.06
N SER A 91 -20.76 -4.89 -24.61
CA SER A 91 -20.08 -5.65 -25.67
C SER A 91 -20.01 -4.82 -26.96
N ASP A 92 -18.79 -4.44 -27.38
CA ASP A 92 -18.56 -3.76 -28.64
C ASP A 92 -18.75 -4.73 -29.84
N PRO A 93 -19.61 -4.42 -30.83
CA PRO A 93 -19.85 -5.30 -31.98
C PRO A 93 -18.60 -5.48 -32.86
N ALA A 94 -17.62 -4.58 -32.78
CA ALA A 94 -16.34 -4.72 -33.48
C ALA A 94 -15.49 -5.89 -32.94
N THR A 95 -15.64 -6.24 -31.66
CA THR A 95 -14.90 -7.34 -31.03
C THR A 95 -15.48 -8.72 -31.38
N GLN A 96 -16.66 -8.81 -31.99
CA GLN A 96 -17.15 -10.07 -32.55
C GLN A 96 -16.62 -10.35 -33.96
N ASN A 97 -16.38 -9.31 -34.76
CA ASN A 97 -16.04 -9.46 -36.18
C ASN A 97 -14.61 -10.02 -36.40
N TRP A 98 -13.64 -9.68 -35.53
CA TRP A 98 -12.27 -10.25 -35.64
C TRP A 98 -12.22 -11.77 -35.42
N LYS A 99 -13.14 -12.31 -34.60
CA LYS A 99 -13.23 -13.74 -34.32
C LYS A 99 -13.81 -14.54 -35.48
N MET A 100 -14.67 -13.94 -36.32
CA MET A 100 -15.24 -14.63 -37.49
C MET A 100 -14.27 -14.65 -38.67
N ASN A 101 -13.51 -13.56 -38.90
CA ASN A 101 -12.62 -13.48 -40.06
C ASN A 101 -11.27 -14.20 -39.90
N GLY A 102 -10.89 -14.57 -38.66
CA GLY A 102 -9.66 -15.34 -38.39
C GLY A 102 -9.78 -16.86 -38.60
N VAL A 103 -11.00 -17.38 -38.85
CA VAL A 103 -11.25 -18.83 -39.00
C VAL A 103 -11.26 -19.26 -40.48
N MET A 104 -11.18 -18.32 -41.44
CA MET A 104 -11.31 -18.59 -42.89
C MET A 104 -10.02 -18.40 -43.69
N SER A 105 -8.85 -18.58 -43.07
CA SER A 105 -7.57 -18.68 -43.80
C SER A 105 -6.82 -19.93 -43.39
N ASN A 106 -7.32 -21.10 -43.81
CA ASN A 106 -6.53 -22.31 -44.01
C ASN A 106 -7.34 -23.28 -44.88
N THR A 107 -7.29 -23.04 -46.20
CA THR A 107 -7.50 -24.06 -47.23
C THR A 107 -6.56 -23.76 -48.38
#